data_AF-A0A495A463-F1
#
_entry.id   AF-A0A495A463-F1
#
_cell.length_a   1.000
_cell.length_b   1.000
_cell.length_c   1.000
_cell.angle_alpha   90.00
_cell.angle_beta   90.00
_cell.angle_gamma   90.00
#
_symmetry.space_group_name_H-M   'P 1'
#
loop_
_entity.id
_entity.type
_entity.pdbx_description
1 polymer ?
#
loop_
_entity_poly.entity_id
_entity_poly.type
_entity_poly.pdbx_seq_one_letter_code
_entity_poly.pdbx_strand_id
1 'polypeptide(L)'
;MAEYYIGEIISLLFMAFALGMDAFSVSLGMGMQQLRLKRIAIIGLAIGLFHIMMPFIGILLGKFISEGIGDFATIAGGVLLLGIGAQMIINAFIQDTKQLIEPVGFGLLVVALTVSLDSFSVGLGLGMSGAKTALAIMMFGAASTILTWTGLLLGRKVRGFLGVYSEILGGSILCGFGINILMM
;
A
#
# COMPACT_ATOMS: atom_id res chain seq x y z
N MET A 1 -3.91 32.49 -3.27
CA MET A 1 -4.63 31.49 -4.09
C MET A 1 -3.67 30.51 -4.76
N ALA A 2 -2.75 30.93 -5.63
CA ALA A 2 -1.81 30.01 -6.30
C ALA A 2 -0.90 29.21 -5.34
N GLU A 3 -0.36 29.85 -4.30
CA GLU A 3 0.50 29.17 -3.31
C GLU A 3 -0.24 28.08 -2.50
N TYR A 4 -1.53 28.27 -2.24
CA TYR A 4 -2.36 27.28 -1.54
C TYR A 4 -2.54 26.01 -2.39
N TYR A 5 -2.86 26.17 -3.68
CA TYR A 5 -2.99 25.04 -4.61
C TYR A 5 -1.67 24.29 -4.82
N ILE A 6 -0.54 25.01 -4.84
CA ILE A 6 0.79 24.40 -4.96
C ILE A 6 1.09 23.54 -3.72
N GLY A 7 0.81 24.03 -2.52
CA GLY A 7 0.99 23.27 -1.28
C GLY A 7 0.13 22.01 -1.20
N GLU A 8 -1.11 22.09 -1.68
CA GLU A 8 -2.03 20.94 -1.73
C GLU A 8 -1.54 19.85 -2.70
N ILE A 9 -1.11 20.24 -3.91
CA ILE A 9 -0.58 19.30 -4.92
C ILE A 9 0.71 18.63 -4.42
N ILE A 10 1.61 19.39 -3.79
CA ILE A 10 2.85 18.84 -3.22
C ILE A 10 2.52 17.80 -2.14
N SER A 11 1.58 18.11 -1.24
CA SER A 11 1.16 17.18 -0.18
C SER A 11 0.56 15.89 -0.76
N LEU A 12 -0.29 16.02 -1.79
CA LEU A 12 -0.85 14.87 -2.50
C LEU A 12 0.23 14.03 -3.19
N LEU A 13 1.27 14.67 -3.74
CA LEU A 13 2.39 13.97 -4.37
C LEU A 13 3.18 13.15 -3.36
N PHE A 14 3.50 13.74 -2.19
CA PHE A 14 4.17 13.03 -1.11
C PHE A 14 3.34 11.87 -0.59
N MET A 15 2.03 12.06 -0.42
CA MET A 15 1.12 11.00 0.02
C MET A 15 1.01 9.87 -1.02
N ALA A 16 0.91 10.22 -2.30
CA ALA A 16 0.88 9.25 -3.40
C ALA A 16 2.15 8.42 -3.45
N PHE A 17 3.30 9.07 -3.29
CA PHE A 17 4.59 8.39 -3.24
C PHE A 17 4.69 7.48 -2.02
N ALA A 18 4.31 7.98 -0.83
CA ALA A 18 4.35 7.21 0.42
C ALA A 18 3.49 5.94 0.35
N LEU A 19 2.25 6.04 -0.13
CA LEU A 19 1.38 4.87 -0.36
C LEU A 19 1.98 3.89 -1.38
N GLY A 20 2.52 4.42 -2.48
CA GLY A 20 3.14 3.58 -3.50
C GLY A 20 4.42 2.86 -3.04
N MET A 21 4.98 3.19 -1.87
CA MET A 21 6.16 2.49 -1.32
C MET A 21 5.86 1.05 -0.90
N ASP A 22 4.64 0.76 -0.42
CA ASP A 22 4.24 -0.60 -0.07
C ASP A 22 4.19 -1.48 -1.33
N ALA A 23 3.60 -0.95 -2.40
CA ALA A 23 3.63 -1.55 -3.73
C ALA A 23 5.07 -1.71 -4.27
N PHE A 24 5.93 -0.70 -4.11
CA PHE A 24 7.34 -0.77 -4.49
C PHE A 24 8.06 -1.92 -3.77
N SER A 25 7.94 -2.01 -2.45
CA SER A 25 8.62 -3.01 -1.61
C SER A 25 8.24 -4.44 -2.01
N VAL A 26 6.94 -4.72 -2.14
CA VAL A 26 6.43 -6.03 -2.54
C VAL A 26 6.87 -6.37 -3.97
N SER A 27 6.79 -5.40 -4.87
CA SER A 27 7.13 -5.59 -6.28
C SER A 27 8.64 -5.77 -6.52
N LEU A 28 9.49 -5.16 -5.68
CA LEU A 28 10.94 -5.39 -5.67
C LEU A 28 11.28 -6.84 -5.30
N GLY A 29 10.61 -7.40 -4.27
CA GLY A 29 10.73 -8.81 -3.93
C GLY A 29 10.27 -9.75 -5.06
N MET A 30 9.13 -9.44 -5.69
CA MET A 30 8.60 -10.23 -6.82
C MET A 30 9.50 -10.16 -8.07
N GLY A 31 10.14 -9.02 -8.31
CA GLY A 31 11.01 -8.79 -9.47
C GLY A 31 12.19 -9.77 -9.55
N MET A 32 12.63 -10.29 -8.41
CA MET A 32 13.74 -11.26 -8.31
C MET A 32 13.46 -12.59 -9.04
N GLN A 33 12.17 -12.92 -9.25
CA GLN A 33 11.71 -14.14 -9.92
C GLN A 33 11.80 -14.10 -11.47
N GLN A 34 12.39 -13.05 -12.07
CA GLN A 34 12.56 -12.92 -13.53
C GLN A 34 11.25 -13.01 -14.33
N LEU A 35 10.28 -12.20 -13.95
CA LEU A 35 9.02 -12.06 -14.69
C LEU A 35 9.25 -11.49 -16.10
N ARG A 36 8.47 -11.97 -17.09
CA ARG A 36 8.46 -11.41 -18.46
C ARG A 36 7.95 -9.96 -18.43
N LEU A 37 8.45 -9.11 -19.34
CA LEU A 37 8.04 -7.70 -19.43
C LEU A 37 6.52 -7.50 -19.56
N LYS A 38 5.83 -8.36 -20.33
CA LYS A 38 4.36 -8.36 -20.42
C LYS A 38 3.69 -8.56 -19.06
N ARG A 39 4.26 -9.40 -18.21
CA ARG A 39 3.74 -9.70 -16.88
C ARG A 39 4.01 -8.57 -15.90
N ILE A 40 5.18 -7.93 -16.00
CA ILE A 40 5.49 -6.70 -15.25
C ILE A 40 4.45 -5.60 -15.55
N ALA A 41 4.13 -5.41 -16.83
CA ALA A 41 3.10 -4.46 -17.25
C ALA A 41 1.74 -4.77 -16.60
N ILE A 42 1.27 -6.01 -16.69
CA ILE A 42 -0.01 -6.46 -16.11
C ILE A 42 -0.03 -6.28 -14.58
N ILE A 43 1.04 -6.64 -13.88
CA ILE A 43 1.12 -6.52 -12.42
C ILE A 43 1.03 -5.05 -11.99
N GLY A 44 1.80 -4.16 -12.62
CA GLY A 44 1.76 -2.73 -12.28
C GLY A 44 0.43 -2.05 -12.61
N LEU A 45 -0.25 -2.49 -13.67
CA LEU A 45 -1.60 -2.01 -13.97
C LEU A 45 -2.63 -2.54 -12.96
N ALA A 46 -2.53 -3.81 -12.56
CA ALA A 46 -3.42 -4.39 -11.57
C ALA A 46 -3.27 -3.68 -10.22
N ILE A 47 -2.04 -3.51 -9.72
CA ILE A 47 -1.78 -2.82 -8.45
C ILE A 47 -2.23 -1.35 -8.51
N GLY A 48 -1.93 -0.65 -9.61
CA GLY A 48 -2.40 0.73 -9.79
C GLY A 48 -3.91 0.86 -9.83
N LEU A 49 -4.61 -0.08 -10.47
CA LEU A 49 -6.07 -0.09 -10.51
C LEU A 49 -6.66 -0.33 -9.10
N PHE A 50 -6.07 -1.21 -8.30
CA PHE A 50 -6.46 -1.37 -6.90
C PHE A 50 -6.19 -0.11 -6.06
N HIS A 51 -5.10 0.61 -6.32
CA HIS A 51 -4.80 1.91 -5.71
C HIS A 51 -5.70 3.06 -6.20
N ILE A 52 -6.55 2.82 -7.20
CA ILE A 52 -7.64 3.73 -7.58
C ILE A 52 -8.94 3.28 -6.90
N MET A 53 -9.25 1.98 -6.96
CA MET A 53 -10.48 1.42 -6.42
C MET A 53 -10.56 1.51 -4.90
N MET A 54 -9.50 1.16 -4.18
CA MET A 54 -9.49 1.14 -2.71
C MET A 54 -9.72 2.53 -2.09
N PRO A 55 -8.99 3.59 -2.49
CA PRO A 55 -9.27 4.93 -1.99
C PRO A 55 -10.66 5.41 -2.38
N PHE A 56 -11.15 5.08 -3.57
CA PHE A 56 -12.49 5.44 -4.01
C PHE A 56 -13.59 4.83 -3.13
N ILE A 57 -13.47 3.53 -2.81
CA ILE A 57 -14.38 2.86 -1.87
C ILE A 57 -14.26 3.47 -0.48
N GLY A 58 -13.03 3.74 -0.01
CA GLY A 58 -12.78 4.43 1.25
C GLY A 58 -13.48 5.77 1.32
N ILE A 59 -13.39 6.59 0.26
CA ILE A 59 -14.04 7.91 0.19
C ILE A 59 -15.55 7.81 0.24
N LEU A 60 -16.15 6.87 -0.50
CA LEU A 60 -17.59 6.62 -0.46
C LEU A 60 -18.04 6.29 0.97
N LEU A 61 -17.38 5.34 1.61
CA LEU A 61 -17.70 4.94 2.98
C LEU A 61 -17.46 6.09 3.98
N GLY A 62 -16.36 6.83 3.84
CA GLY A 62 -16.04 7.99 4.66
C GLY A 62 -17.09 9.10 4.57
N LYS A 63 -17.65 9.34 3.38
CA LYS A 63 -18.77 10.29 3.19
C LYS A 63 -20.06 9.81 3.84
N PHE A 64 -20.44 8.54 3.63
CA PHE A 64 -21.61 7.94 4.30
C PHE A 64 -21.51 8.04 5.82
N ILE A 65 -20.30 7.78 6.35
CA ILE A 65 -19.97 7.90 7.77
C ILE A 65 -20.12 9.37 8.22
N SER A 66 -19.59 10.34 7.45
CA SER A 66 -19.64 11.76 7.80
C SER A 66 -21.03 12.40 7.71
N GLU A 67 -21.89 11.97 6.79
CA GLU A 67 -23.21 12.57 6.55
C GLU A 67 -24.31 11.95 7.44
N GLY A 68 -24.10 10.74 7.97
CA GLY A 68 -25.16 9.99 8.65
C GLY A 68 -25.17 10.06 10.17
N ILE A 69 -24.03 10.07 10.86
CA ILE A 69 -24.01 9.72 12.30
C ILE A 69 -22.78 10.28 13.05
N GLY A 70 -22.64 11.60 13.25
CA GLY A 70 -21.40 12.23 13.78
C GLY A 70 -20.68 11.52 14.95
N ASP A 71 -21.39 11.07 15.97
CA ASP A 71 -20.77 10.39 17.14
C ASP A 71 -20.50 8.90 16.90
N PHE A 72 -21.41 8.19 16.22
CA PHE A 72 -21.25 6.76 15.94
C PHE A 72 -20.26 6.51 14.80
N ALA A 73 -20.13 7.47 13.87
CA ALA A 73 -19.21 7.50 12.76
C ALA A 73 -17.75 7.51 13.21
N THR A 74 -17.45 8.30 14.23
CA THR A 74 -16.11 8.40 14.80
C THR A 74 -15.71 7.09 15.48
N ILE A 75 -16.64 6.47 16.22
CA ILE A 75 -16.46 5.15 16.84
C ILE A 75 -16.36 4.05 15.78
N ALA A 76 -17.23 4.06 14.77
CA ALA A 76 -17.22 3.08 13.69
C ALA A 76 -15.94 3.17 12.85
N GLY A 77 -15.50 4.38 12.49
CA GLY A 77 -14.22 4.60 11.81
C GLY A 77 -13.04 4.15 12.66
N GLY A 78 -13.05 4.44 13.96
CA GLY A 78 -12.05 3.95 14.92
C GLY A 78 -12.02 2.43 15.02
N VAL A 79 -13.18 1.76 15.08
CA VAL A 79 -13.31 0.29 15.12
C VAL A 79 -12.87 -0.34 13.78
N LEU A 80 -13.20 0.28 12.66
CA LEU A 80 -12.82 -0.20 11.32
C LEU A 80 -11.30 -0.07 11.13
N LEU A 81 -10.72 1.06 11.54
CA LEU A 81 -9.26 1.26 11.56
C LEU A 81 -8.56 0.31 12.52
N LEU A 82 -9.13 0.04 13.70
CA LEU A 82 -8.63 -0.99 14.62
C LEU A 82 -8.70 -2.38 13.98
N GLY A 83 -9.78 -2.70 13.27
CA GLY A 83 -9.94 -3.97 12.56
C GLY A 83 -8.90 -4.14 11.46
N ILE A 84 -8.67 -3.10 10.65
CA ILE A 84 -7.63 -3.11 9.61
C ILE A 84 -6.23 -3.20 10.22
N GLY A 85 -5.96 -2.40 11.27
CA GLY A 85 -4.69 -2.42 11.99
C GLY A 85 -4.42 -3.78 12.63
N ALA A 86 -5.42 -4.38 13.27
CA ALA A 86 -5.34 -5.73 13.82
C ALA A 86 -5.12 -6.78 12.72
N GLN A 87 -5.81 -6.69 11.58
CA GLN A 87 -5.59 -7.58 10.45
C GLN A 87 -4.18 -7.45 9.88
N MET A 88 -3.62 -6.23 9.80
CA MET A 88 -2.24 -6.00 9.37
C MET A 88 -1.24 -6.62 10.36
N ILE A 89 -1.46 -6.46 11.66
CA ILE A 89 -0.65 -7.07 12.71
C ILE A 89 -0.72 -8.60 12.63
N ILE A 90 -1.93 -9.16 12.54
CA ILE A 90 -2.14 -10.62 12.41
C ILE A 90 -1.42 -11.15 11.16
N ASN A 91 -1.54 -10.48 10.01
CA ASN A 91 -0.83 -10.87 8.80
C ASN A 91 0.70 -10.73 8.91
N ALA A 92 1.20 -9.79 9.72
CA ALA A 92 2.64 -9.66 9.98
C ALA A 92 3.18 -10.78 10.87
N PHE A 93 2.35 -11.30 11.79
CA PHE A 93 2.72 -12.39 12.71
C PHE A 93 2.46 -13.79 12.14
N ILE A 94 1.51 -13.96 11.21
CA ILE A 94 1.33 -15.19 10.44
C ILE A 94 2.47 -15.27 9.40
N GLN A 95 3.67 -15.62 9.87
CA GLN A 95 4.76 -16.12 9.05
C GLN A 95 4.52 -17.59 8.66
N ASP A 96 3.34 -17.93 8.16
CA ASP A 96 3.13 -19.27 7.61
C ASP A 96 3.47 -19.24 6.13
N THR A 97 4.69 -19.72 5.83
CA THR A 97 5.15 -20.11 4.51
C THR A 97 4.70 -19.15 3.42
N LYS A 98 5.57 -18.21 3.02
CA LYS A 98 5.52 -17.66 1.65
C LYS A 98 5.65 -18.84 0.68
N GLN A 99 4.58 -19.59 0.45
CA GLN A 99 4.23 -19.96 -0.90
C GLN A 99 4.22 -18.61 -1.59
N LEU A 100 5.29 -18.36 -2.33
CA LEU A 100 5.40 -17.23 -3.23
C LEU A 100 4.12 -17.29 -4.03
N ILE A 101 3.09 -16.52 -3.62
CA ILE A 101 1.82 -16.48 -4.32
C ILE A 101 2.22 -16.05 -5.70
N GLU A 102 2.21 -17.00 -6.63
CA GLU A 102 2.66 -16.68 -7.96
C GLU A 102 1.70 -15.59 -8.44
N PRO A 103 2.19 -14.45 -8.93
CA PRO A 103 1.33 -13.34 -9.32
C PRO A 103 0.70 -13.70 -10.68
N VAL A 104 -0.20 -14.67 -10.68
CA VAL A 104 -0.96 -15.25 -11.80
C VAL A 104 -2.38 -15.49 -11.32
N GLY A 105 -3.34 -15.10 -12.17
CA GLY A 105 -4.75 -15.28 -11.91
C GLY A 105 -5.16 -14.71 -10.55
N PHE A 106 -5.71 -15.56 -9.69
CA PHE A 106 -6.19 -15.20 -8.36
C PHE A 106 -5.10 -14.68 -7.43
N GLY A 107 -3.86 -15.17 -7.56
CA GLY A 107 -2.75 -14.72 -6.74
C GLY A 107 -2.39 -13.24 -6.95
N LEU A 108 -2.54 -12.74 -8.17
CA LEU A 108 -2.35 -11.32 -8.46
C LEU A 108 -3.44 -10.45 -7.80
N LEU A 109 -4.68 -10.92 -7.75
CA LEU A 109 -5.77 -10.19 -7.10
C LEU A 109 -5.55 -10.11 -5.59
N VAL A 110 -5.14 -11.20 -4.95
CA VAL A 110 -4.83 -11.23 -3.51
C VAL A 110 -3.69 -10.26 -3.21
N VAL A 111 -2.60 -10.33 -3.97
CA VAL A 111 -1.46 -9.41 -3.81
C VAL A 111 -1.88 -7.96 -3.98
N ALA A 112 -2.58 -7.64 -5.06
CA ALA A 112 -3.00 -6.27 -5.36
C ALA A 112 -3.97 -5.73 -4.30
N LEU A 113 -4.85 -6.58 -3.78
CA LEU A 113 -5.75 -6.24 -2.68
C LEU A 113 -4.94 -5.95 -1.41
N THR A 114 -4.09 -6.88 -0.97
CA THR A 114 -3.31 -6.75 0.27
C THR A 114 -2.41 -5.52 0.25
N VAL A 115 -1.71 -5.27 -0.85
CA VAL A 115 -0.83 -4.11 -1.03
C VAL A 115 -1.57 -2.78 -1.08
N SER A 116 -2.87 -2.77 -1.36
CA SER A 116 -3.64 -1.51 -1.50
C SER A 116 -4.54 -1.22 -0.29
N LEU A 117 -4.49 -2.03 0.78
CA LEU A 117 -5.30 -1.84 1.98
C LEU A 117 -4.95 -0.56 2.75
N ASP A 118 -3.71 -0.12 2.68
CA ASP A 118 -3.22 1.16 3.20
C ASP A 118 -3.93 2.36 2.55
N SER A 119 -4.09 2.32 1.22
CA SER A 119 -4.71 3.37 0.43
C SER A 119 -6.22 3.49 0.69
N PHE A 120 -6.88 2.40 1.09
CA PHE A 120 -8.27 2.42 1.56
C PHE A 120 -8.43 3.29 2.82
N SER A 121 -7.53 3.14 3.80
CA SER A 121 -7.55 3.91 5.04
C SER A 121 -7.40 5.41 4.77
N VAL A 122 -6.49 5.78 3.87
CA VAL A 122 -6.33 7.18 3.43
C VAL A 122 -7.58 7.66 2.70
N GLY A 123 -8.17 6.84 1.84
CA GLY A 123 -9.45 7.15 1.18
C GLY A 123 -10.58 7.43 2.17
N LEU A 124 -10.70 6.63 3.23
CA LEU A 124 -11.68 6.83 4.29
C LEU A 124 -11.51 8.20 4.97
N GLY A 125 -10.28 8.55 5.34
CA GLY A 125 -9.95 9.87 5.91
C GLY A 125 -10.29 11.02 4.95
N LEU A 126 -9.95 10.89 3.66
CA LEU A 126 -10.29 11.88 2.64
C LEU A 126 -11.80 12.04 2.47
N GLY A 127 -12.56 10.94 2.53
CA GLY A 127 -14.03 10.94 2.45
C GLY A 127 -14.68 11.72 3.59
N MET A 128 -14.17 11.56 4.82
CA MET A 128 -14.65 12.29 6.00
C MET A 128 -14.30 13.79 5.95
N SER A 129 -13.18 14.15 5.33
CA SER A 129 -12.73 15.55 5.23
C SER A 129 -13.48 16.38 4.17
N GLY A 130 -14.27 15.75 3.29
CA GLY A 130 -15.00 16.44 2.22
C GLY A 130 -14.13 17.00 1.08
N ALA A 131 -12.85 16.59 0.98
CA ALA A 131 -11.92 17.11 -0.02
C ALA A 131 -12.26 16.74 -1.49
N LYS A 132 -11.73 17.50 -2.46
CA LYS A 132 -11.84 17.20 -3.90
C LYS A 132 -10.94 16.03 -4.27
N THR A 133 -11.52 14.84 -4.27
CA THR A 133 -10.79 13.57 -4.20
C THR A 133 -10.36 12.94 -5.52
N ALA A 134 -10.91 13.38 -6.66
CA ALA A 134 -10.62 12.75 -7.95
C ALA A 134 -9.14 12.82 -8.35
N LEU A 135 -8.48 13.97 -8.10
CA LEU A 135 -7.06 14.15 -8.40
C LEU A 135 -6.17 13.24 -7.54
N ALA A 136 -6.47 13.13 -6.23
CA ALA A 136 -5.73 12.31 -5.30
C ALA A 136 -5.75 10.82 -5.70
N ILE A 137 -6.94 10.29 -6.04
CA ILE A 137 -7.10 8.90 -6.47
C ILE A 137 -6.26 8.61 -7.73
N MET A 138 -6.29 9.52 -8.71
CA MET A 138 -5.51 9.36 -9.93
C MET A 138 -3.99 9.42 -9.66
N MET A 139 -3.56 10.30 -8.75
CA MET A 139 -2.15 10.38 -8.34
C MET A 139 -1.70 9.11 -7.61
N PHE A 140 -2.52 8.54 -6.73
CA PHE A 140 -2.21 7.29 -6.03
C PHE A 140 -2.07 6.13 -7.01
N GLY A 141 -3.02 5.95 -7.92
CA GLY A 141 -2.94 4.93 -8.96
C GLY A 141 -1.70 5.07 -9.84
N ALA A 142 -1.43 6.30 -10.33
CA ALA A 142 -0.29 6.56 -11.20
C ALA A 142 1.06 6.33 -10.48
N ALA A 143 1.21 6.87 -9.27
CA ALA A 143 2.41 6.70 -8.46
C ALA A 143 2.67 5.22 -8.17
N SER A 144 1.64 4.48 -7.72
CA SER A 144 1.78 3.06 -7.41
C SER A 144 2.06 2.21 -8.64
N THR A 145 1.50 2.51 -9.81
CA THR A 145 1.87 1.82 -11.07
C THR A 145 3.34 2.05 -11.42
N ILE A 146 3.80 3.31 -11.38
CA ILE A 146 5.20 3.65 -11.69
C ILE A 146 6.13 2.96 -10.70
N LEU A 147 5.86 3.08 -9.41
CA LEU A 147 6.65 2.47 -8.34
C LEU A 147 6.67 0.94 -8.46
N THR A 148 5.53 0.30 -8.73
CA THR A 148 5.47 -1.15 -8.97
C THR A 148 6.33 -1.58 -10.15
N TRP A 149 6.27 -0.87 -11.28
CA TRP A 149 7.12 -1.19 -12.42
C TRP A 149 8.60 -1.00 -12.11
N THR A 150 8.98 0.09 -11.44
CA THR A 150 10.37 0.31 -11.04
C THR A 150 10.85 -0.76 -10.07
N GLY A 151 10.03 -1.16 -9.08
CA GLY A 151 10.35 -2.24 -8.15
C GLY A 151 10.57 -3.57 -8.86
N LEU A 152 9.66 -3.98 -9.76
CA LEU A 152 9.81 -5.22 -10.54
C LEU A 152 11.07 -5.21 -11.42
N LEU A 153 11.37 -4.09 -12.08
CA LEU A 153 12.53 -3.95 -12.96
C LEU A 153 13.85 -3.92 -12.16
N LEU A 154 13.88 -3.22 -11.03
CA LEU A 154 15.03 -3.20 -10.12
C LEU A 154 15.26 -4.56 -9.48
N GLY A 155 14.20 -5.20 -8.96
CA GLY A 155 14.26 -6.56 -8.40
C GLY A 155 14.81 -7.58 -9.41
N ARG A 156 14.47 -7.43 -10.69
CA ARG A 156 15.02 -8.27 -11.77
C ARG A 156 16.53 -8.09 -11.97
N LYS A 157 17.04 -6.86 -11.75
CA LYS A 157 18.47 -6.49 -11.96
C LYS A 157 19.35 -6.85 -10.77
N VAL A 158 18.80 -6.85 -9.55
CA VAL A 158 19.55 -6.98 -8.27
C VAL A 158 19.85 -8.46 -7.89
N ARG A 159 19.93 -9.36 -8.88
CA ARG A 159 20.18 -10.79 -8.63
C ARG A 159 21.55 -11.06 -8.00
N GLY A 160 21.57 -11.95 -7.00
CA GLY A 160 22.75 -12.72 -6.59
C GLY A 160 23.40 -12.33 -5.26
N PHE A 161 23.37 -11.05 -4.87
CA PHE A 161 24.06 -10.59 -3.66
C PHE A 161 23.14 -10.06 -2.55
N LEU A 162 21.89 -9.72 -2.84
CA LEU A 162 21.02 -9.08 -1.85
C LEU A 162 19.95 -9.99 -1.25
N GLY A 163 19.59 -11.14 -1.84
CA GLY A 163 18.55 -12.00 -1.27
C GLY A 163 18.87 -12.45 0.15
N VAL A 164 19.92 -13.26 0.32
CA VAL A 164 20.36 -13.76 1.63
C VAL A 164 20.83 -12.62 2.54
N TYR A 165 21.59 -11.65 2.00
CA TYR A 165 22.11 -10.54 2.81
C TYR A 165 21.01 -9.58 3.29
N SER A 166 19.98 -9.29 2.48
CA SER A 166 18.86 -8.43 2.89
C SER A 166 17.93 -9.14 3.88
N GLU A 167 17.74 -10.45 3.75
CA GLU A 167 16.92 -11.25 4.67
C GLU A 167 17.59 -11.33 6.05
N ILE A 168 18.92 -11.56 6.09
CA ILE A 168 19.71 -11.53 7.32
C ILE A 168 19.72 -10.12 7.94
N LEU A 169 19.92 -9.08 7.14
CA LEU A 169 20.02 -7.70 7.63
C LEU A 169 18.66 -7.18 8.12
N GLY A 170 17.57 -7.47 7.39
CA GLY A 170 16.20 -7.18 7.82
C GLY A 170 15.80 -7.92 9.09
N GLY A 171 16.11 -9.22 9.18
CA GLY A 171 15.89 -10.02 10.39
C GLY A 171 16.70 -9.51 11.59
N SER A 172 17.95 -9.11 11.38
CA SER A 172 18.81 -8.56 12.44
C SER A 172 18.27 -7.23 12.99
N ILE A 173 17.80 -6.34 12.10
CA ILE A 173 17.18 -5.07 12.52
C ILE A 173 15.88 -5.33 13.28
N LEU A 174 15.03 -6.26 12.82
CA LEU A 174 13.79 -6.63 13.52
C LEU A 174 14.06 -7.23 14.90
N CYS A 175 15.05 -8.12 15.02
CA CYS A 175 15.47 -8.66 16.32
C CYS A 175 15.98 -7.54 17.25
N GLY A 176 16.77 -6.60 16.72
CA GLY A 176 17.23 -5.43 17.48
C GLY A 176 16.09 -4.56 17.98
N PHE A 177 15.10 -4.26 17.13
CA PHE A 177 13.90 -3.52 17.50
C PHE A 177 13.04 -4.28 18.52
N GLY A 178 12.85 -5.59 18.34
CA GLY A 178 12.10 -6.43 19.28
C GLY A 178 12.73 -6.49 20.67
N ILE A 179 14.07 -6.57 20.75
CA ILE A 179 14.80 -6.52 22.02
C ILE A 179 14.66 -5.13 22.67
N ASN A 180 14.75 -4.05 21.89
CA ASN A 180 14.60 -2.70 22.40
C ASN A 180 13.21 -2.48 23.01
N ILE A 181 12.15 -2.96 22.35
CA ILE A 181 10.77 -2.92 22.87
C ILE A 181 10.60 -3.76 24.14
N LEU A 182 11.30 -4.90 24.27
CA LEU A 182 11.23 -5.74 25.47
C LEU A 182 12.00 -5.17 26.68
N MET A 183 13.01 -4.33 26.42
CA MET A 183 13.80 -3.66 27.47
C MET A 183 13.23 -2.30 27.90
N MET A 184 12.31 -1.74 27.12
CA MET A 184 11.58 -0.50 27.40
C MET A 184 10.38 -0.77 28.32
#